data_AF-A0A9D9L9M4-F1
#
_entry.id   AF-A0A9D9L9M4-F1
#
_cell.length_a   1.000
_cell.length_b   1.000
_cell.length_c   1.000
_cell.angle_alpha   90.00
_cell.angle_beta   90.00
_cell.angle_gamma   90.00
#
_symmetry.space_group_name_H-M   'P 1'
#
loop_
_entity.id
_entity.type
_entity.pdbx_description
1 polymer ?
#
loop_
_entity_poly.entity_id
_entity_poly.type
_entity_poly.pdbx_seq_one_letter_code
_entity_poly.pdbx_strand_id
1 'polypeptide(L)'
;MLNKSLLFTAFAALALVAAEYRSVTPRPGVTQLLNDNGQWPNVCSRGLSVLPSYAARVRKVFDLDKLPAGTLQKAKKAALQVHIGIVDTSLKKDKEKANGLSEEFVIAVNGHEMVFHTGDARFPSMGIPANLPSDADSIGIARGQTEKQRHDWVDVEFPVEWIQDGQMVVEIYKLRADPSDDFVMIGWDISVPNGKSFYTVNNCRTWTLGNGAQPEGMGEYLMRLTLSENAGEKLDLSSPPQIDMNPTIKPPRGQRSQAVQECRLTEDKAVFANQALRAVFALKPHLSLISFIPAEIDFDVVKKNPGLSKLFRVKIGGKIF
;
A
#
# COMPACT_ATOMS: atom_id res chain seq x y z
N MET A 1 23.91 -40.69 -45.33
CA MET A 1 24.58 -40.28 -44.07
C MET A 1 23.68 -39.27 -43.39
N LEU A 2 23.36 -39.52 -42.12
CA LEU A 2 22.29 -38.90 -41.35
C LEU A 2 22.48 -37.39 -41.12
N ASN A 3 21.43 -36.63 -41.46
CA ASN A 3 21.17 -35.27 -41.01
C ASN A 3 20.95 -35.29 -39.48
N LYS A 4 21.78 -34.59 -38.71
CA LYS A 4 21.55 -34.36 -37.27
C LYS A 4 21.36 -32.88 -37.01
N SER A 5 20.08 -32.53 -37.00
CA SER A 5 19.39 -31.46 -36.29
C SER A 5 20.23 -30.65 -35.30
N LEU A 6 20.41 -29.37 -35.60
CA LEU A 6 20.72 -28.33 -34.62
C LEU A 6 19.44 -28.11 -33.78
N LEU A 7 19.41 -28.65 -32.56
CA LEU A 7 18.44 -28.23 -31.55
C LEU A 7 18.97 -26.94 -30.94
N PHE A 8 18.43 -25.80 -31.37
CA PHE A 8 18.60 -24.53 -30.65
C PHE A 8 17.73 -24.59 -29.39
N THR A 9 18.31 -24.95 -28.26
CA THR A 9 17.69 -24.76 -26.95
C THR A 9 17.76 -23.28 -26.62
N ALA A 10 16.73 -22.53 -27.02
CA ALA A 10 16.53 -21.17 -26.53
C ALA A 10 16.11 -21.24 -25.06
N PHE A 11 17.09 -21.26 -24.15
CA PHE A 11 16.84 -20.81 -22.78
C PHE A 11 16.56 -19.32 -22.86
N ALA A 12 15.28 -18.95 -22.90
CA ALA A 12 14.87 -17.62 -22.52
C ALA A 12 15.23 -17.46 -21.04
N ALA A 13 16.41 -16.90 -20.77
CA ALA A 13 16.68 -16.30 -19.49
C ALA A 13 15.65 -15.19 -19.32
N LEU A 14 14.54 -15.47 -18.60
CA LEU A 14 13.83 -14.39 -17.94
C LEU A 14 14.85 -13.78 -16.99
N ALA A 15 15.49 -12.69 -17.42
CA ALA A 15 16.10 -11.78 -16.47
C ALA A 15 14.99 -11.44 -15.49
N LEU A 16 15.08 -11.92 -14.25
CA LEU A 16 14.26 -11.37 -13.18
C LEU A 16 14.67 -9.90 -13.09
N VAL A 17 13.87 -9.04 -13.73
CA VAL A 17 14.01 -7.60 -13.60
C VAL A 17 13.69 -7.29 -12.15
N ALA A 18 14.66 -6.75 -11.42
CA ALA A 18 14.48 -6.31 -10.04
C ALA A 18 13.24 -5.39 -9.93
N ALA A 19 12.63 -5.32 -8.75
CA ALA A 19 11.56 -4.37 -8.54
C ALA A 19 12.04 -2.93 -8.80
N GLU A 20 11.42 -2.29 -9.78
CA GLU A 20 11.70 -0.90 -10.12
C GLU A 20 11.16 0.04 -9.06
N TYR A 21 11.95 1.06 -8.72
CA TYR A 21 11.47 2.16 -7.91
C TYR A 21 10.46 3.00 -8.69
N ARG A 22 9.40 3.41 -7.99
CA ARG A 22 8.40 4.35 -8.49
C ARG A 22 8.22 5.49 -7.51
N SER A 23 8.01 6.68 -8.05
CA SER A 23 7.61 7.86 -7.29
C SER A 23 6.10 7.99 -7.33
N VAL A 24 5.49 8.25 -6.18
CA VAL A 24 4.08 8.59 -6.04
C VAL A 24 3.94 9.91 -5.30
N THR A 25 2.81 10.60 -5.49
CA THR A 25 2.49 11.85 -4.80
C THR A 25 1.23 11.61 -3.97
N PRO A 26 1.35 11.16 -2.70
CA PRO A 26 0.19 10.84 -1.86
C PRO A 26 -0.72 12.05 -1.62
N ARG A 27 -0.12 13.24 -1.57
CA ARG A 27 -0.81 14.54 -1.42
C ARG A 27 0.08 15.68 -1.93
N PRO A 28 -0.48 16.88 -2.22
CA PRO A 28 0.31 18.01 -2.73
C PRO A 28 1.52 18.32 -1.85
N GLY A 29 2.69 18.49 -2.48
CA GLY A 29 3.95 18.80 -1.79
C GLY A 29 4.59 17.62 -1.04
N VAL A 30 4.07 16.40 -1.17
CA VAL A 30 4.67 15.17 -0.62
C VAL A 30 4.95 14.17 -1.73
N THR A 31 6.20 13.73 -1.82
CA THR A 31 6.65 12.70 -2.75
C THR A 31 7.11 11.48 -1.97
N GLN A 32 6.68 10.29 -2.39
CA GLN A 32 7.13 9.02 -1.80
C GLN A 32 7.79 8.14 -2.88
N LEU A 33 8.96 7.58 -2.55
CA LEU A 33 9.73 6.67 -3.38
C LEU A 33 9.69 5.27 -2.78
N LEU A 34 9.25 4.29 -3.57
CA LEU A 34 9.05 2.90 -3.14
C LEU A 34 9.26 1.90 -4.28
N ASN A 35 9.64 0.66 -3.95
CA ASN A 35 9.74 -0.46 -4.89
C ASN A 35 8.98 -1.72 -4.39
N ASP A 36 8.17 -1.59 -3.34
CA ASP A 36 7.27 -2.64 -2.83
C ASP A 36 5.81 -2.42 -3.29
N ASN A 37 4.92 -3.39 -3.10
CA ASN A 37 3.48 -3.25 -3.33
C ASN A 37 2.69 -2.98 -2.03
N GLY A 38 3.38 -2.86 -0.89
CA GLY A 38 2.76 -2.75 0.43
C GLY A 38 2.10 -4.05 0.89
N GLN A 39 2.43 -5.19 0.28
CA GLN A 39 1.84 -6.48 0.64
C GLN A 39 2.69 -7.16 1.71
N TRP A 40 2.28 -7.02 2.96
CA TRP A 40 2.81 -7.87 4.03
C TRP A 40 1.98 -9.16 4.12
N PRO A 41 2.57 -10.35 3.94
CA PRO A 41 1.79 -11.59 3.85
C PRO A 41 1.18 -12.03 5.19
N ASN A 42 1.35 -11.29 6.29
CA ASN A 42 0.99 -11.68 7.67
C ASN A 42 1.59 -13.01 8.15
N VAL A 43 2.44 -13.66 7.34
CA VAL A 43 3.12 -14.93 7.67
C VAL A 43 4.51 -14.62 8.21
N CYS A 44 4.70 -14.86 9.51
CA CYS A 44 5.91 -14.48 10.25
C CYS A 44 7.22 -15.13 9.73
N SER A 45 7.15 -16.28 9.05
CA SER A 45 8.36 -17.01 8.61
C SER A 45 8.91 -16.58 7.24
N ARG A 46 8.09 -15.97 6.37
CA ARG A 46 8.50 -15.59 5.00
C ARG A 46 8.38 -14.09 4.72
N GLY A 47 7.50 -13.39 5.45
CA GLY A 47 7.26 -11.96 5.29
C GLY A 47 8.08 -11.05 6.21
N LEU A 48 9.13 -11.57 6.85
CA LEU A 48 9.93 -10.82 7.83
C LEU A 48 11.42 -11.15 7.73
N SER A 49 12.26 -10.16 8.03
CA SER A 49 13.65 -10.38 8.41
C SER A 49 13.79 -10.11 9.89
N VAL A 50 14.36 -11.06 10.63
CA VAL A 50 14.54 -10.97 12.08
C VAL A 50 15.98 -10.61 12.37
N LEU A 51 16.17 -9.63 13.24
CA LEU A 51 17.47 -9.22 13.77
C LEU A 51 17.61 -9.76 15.20
N PRO A 52 18.18 -10.95 15.40
CA PRO A 52 18.25 -11.57 16.72
C PRO A 52 19.42 -11.06 17.57
N SER A 53 20.43 -10.43 16.95
CA SER A 53 21.64 -9.97 17.63
C SER A 53 22.34 -8.87 16.83
N TYR A 54 23.35 -8.24 17.45
CA TYR A 54 24.20 -7.22 16.83
C TYR A 54 24.94 -7.69 15.57
N ALA A 55 25.09 -9.01 15.37
CA ALA A 55 25.73 -9.54 14.18
C ALA A 55 24.84 -9.47 12.92
N ALA A 56 23.53 -9.32 13.12
CA ALA A 56 22.55 -9.25 12.05
C ALA A 56 22.22 -7.80 11.69
N ARG A 57 22.13 -7.52 10.38
CA ARG A 57 21.76 -6.21 9.84
C ARG A 57 21.00 -6.39 8.53
N VAL A 58 20.04 -5.50 8.29
CA VAL A 58 19.39 -5.37 6.98
C VAL A 58 19.84 -4.09 6.30
N ARG A 59 19.79 -4.09 4.97
CA ARG A 59 20.10 -2.92 4.14
C ARG A 59 19.08 -2.80 3.02
N LYS A 60 18.67 -1.57 2.72
CA LYS A 60 17.95 -1.21 1.51
C LYS A 60 18.65 -0.07 0.78
N VAL A 61 18.73 -0.18 -0.54
CA VAL A 61 19.33 0.84 -1.42
C VAL A 61 18.24 1.51 -2.24
N PHE A 62 18.01 2.80 -2.00
CA PHE A 62 17.08 3.64 -2.74
C PHE A 62 17.76 4.23 -3.99
N ASP A 63 17.07 4.13 -5.12
CA ASP A 63 17.48 4.72 -6.40
C ASP A 63 16.83 6.10 -6.55
N LEU A 64 17.60 7.15 -6.26
CA LEU A 64 17.08 8.52 -6.20
C LEU A 64 16.91 9.13 -7.59
N ASP A 65 17.51 8.54 -8.63
CA ASP A 65 17.32 8.97 -10.03
C ASP A 65 15.87 8.75 -10.50
N LYS A 66 15.10 7.96 -9.74
CA LYS A 66 13.68 7.70 -9.96
C LYS A 66 12.76 8.74 -9.32
N LEU A 67 13.33 9.72 -8.61
CA LEU A 67 12.58 10.88 -8.13
C LEU A 67 12.32 11.87 -9.28
N PRO A 68 11.18 12.59 -9.26
CA PRO A 68 10.96 13.69 -10.18
C PRO A 68 12.04 14.77 -10.02
N ALA A 69 12.46 15.37 -11.13
CA ALA A 69 13.46 16.43 -11.14
C ALA A 69 13.08 17.57 -10.18
N GLY A 70 14.05 18.03 -9.38
CA GLY A 70 13.83 19.10 -8.41
C GLY A 70 13.24 18.66 -7.06
N THR A 71 12.87 17.37 -6.90
CA THR A 71 12.21 16.91 -5.65
C THR A 71 13.12 17.07 -4.44
N LEU A 72 14.38 16.63 -4.52
CA LEU A 72 15.34 16.75 -3.41
C LEU A 72 15.62 18.22 -3.08
N GLN A 73 15.76 19.08 -4.09
CA GLN A 73 16.05 20.51 -3.90
C GLN A 73 14.90 21.26 -3.21
N LYS A 74 13.66 20.79 -3.38
CA LYS A 74 12.47 21.38 -2.75
C LYS A 74 12.14 20.77 -1.39
N ALA A 75 12.70 19.60 -1.08
CA ALA A 75 12.41 18.89 0.16
C ALA A 75 12.92 19.69 1.36
N LYS A 76 12.03 19.93 2.32
CA LYS A 76 12.31 20.54 3.63
C LYS A 76 12.26 19.52 4.76
N LYS A 77 11.68 18.35 4.50
CA LYS A 77 11.62 17.22 5.42
C LYS A 77 11.83 15.91 4.69
N ALA A 78 12.47 14.97 5.37
CA ALA A 78 12.58 13.58 4.94
C ALA A 78 12.11 12.66 6.07
N ALA A 79 11.45 11.56 5.69
CA ALA A 79 11.13 10.48 6.60
C ALA A 79 11.31 9.13 5.92
N LEU A 80 11.74 8.16 6.70
CA LEU A 80 11.72 6.76 6.35
C LEU A 80 10.44 6.15 6.89
N GLN A 81 9.53 5.76 6.02
CA GLN A 81 8.39 4.93 6.38
C GLN A 81 8.85 3.47 6.37
N VAL A 82 8.80 2.77 7.51
CA VAL A 82 9.25 1.39 7.65
C VAL A 82 8.18 0.53 8.29
N HIS A 83 7.88 -0.63 7.70
CA HIS A 83 7.03 -1.63 8.33
C HIS A 83 7.87 -2.48 9.28
N ILE A 84 7.66 -2.32 10.58
CA ILE A 84 8.52 -2.86 11.63
C ILE A 84 7.68 -3.45 12.76
N GLY A 85 8.24 -4.39 13.50
CA GLY A 85 7.71 -4.92 14.76
C GLY A 85 8.85 -5.28 15.69
N ILE A 86 8.63 -5.15 17.00
CA ILE A 86 9.63 -5.48 18.02
C ILE A 86 9.06 -6.54 18.95
N VAL A 87 9.86 -7.51 19.40
CA VAL A 87 9.39 -8.61 20.25
C VAL A 87 10.39 -8.89 21.37
N ASP A 88 9.90 -8.89 22.61
CA ASP A 88 10.64 -9.44 23.75
C ASP A 88 10.58 -10.97 23.72
N THR A 89 11.74 -11.63 23.60
CA THR A 89 11.82 -13.10 23.63
C THR A 89 12.33 -13.67 24.95
N SER A 90 12.65 -12.83 25.94
CA SER A 90 13.08 -13.27 27.28
C SER A 90 12.01 -14.14 27.96
N LEU A 91 10.73 -13.81 27.75
CA LEU A 91 9.57 -14.57 28.22
C LEU A 91 9.50 -16.01 27.68
N LYS A 92 10.10 -16.28 26.51
CA LYS A 92 10.17 -17.62 25.95
C LYS A 92 11.31 -18.44 26.55
N LYS A 93 12.32 -17.79 27.11
CA LYS A 93 13.50 -18.44 27.68
C LYS A 93 13.27 -18.78 29.15
N ASP A 94 12.84 -17.80 29.95
CA ASP A 94 12.59 -17.95 31.38
C ASP A 94 11.62 -16.85 31.84
N LYS A 95 10.35 -17.19 32.09
CA LYS A 95 9.31 -16.21 32.45
C LYS A 95 9.62 -15.46 33.75
N GLU A 96 10.32 -16.09 34.69
CA GLU A 96 10.66 -15.47 35.98
C GLU A 96 11.84 -14.48 35.85
N LYS A 97 12.59 -14.55 34.75
CA LYS A 97 13.73 -13.67 34.46
C LYS A 97 13.50 -12.77 33.24
N ALA A 98 12.25 -12.64 32.80
CA ALA A 98 11.93 -11.77 31.70
C ALA A 98 12.32 -10.31 32.03
N ASN A 99 13.14 -9.72 31.18
CA ASN A 99 13.71 -8.38 31.34
C ASN A 99 12.92 -7.31 30.56
N GLY A 100 11.97 -7.73 29.72
CA GLY A 100 11.23 -6.80 28.87
C GLY A 100 12.06 -6.29 27.69
N LEU A 101 11.47 -5.34 26.96
CA LEU A 101 12.13 -4.63 25.87
C LEU A 101 13.22 -3.72 26.43
N SER A 102 14.46 -4.18 26.41
CA SER A 102 15.59 -3.61 27.16
C SER A 102 16.82 -3.28 26.30
N GLU A 103 16.74 -3.55 25.00
CA GLU A 103 17.84 -3.35 24.06
C GLU A 103 17.72 -2.07 23.21
N GLU A 104 18.75 -1.81 22.41
CA GLU A 104 18.80 -0.71 21.46
C GLU A 104 19.00 -1.19 20.03
N PHE A 105 18.43 -0.45 19.09
CA PHE A 105 18.63 -0.66 17.67
C PHE A 105 18.84 0.67 16.95
N VAL A 106 19.43 0.58 15.76
CA VAL A 106 19.82 1.71 14.95
C VAL A 106 19.07 1.67 13.64
N ILE A 107 18.58 2.83 13.20
CA ILE A 107 18.24 3.08 11.80
C ILE A 107 19.27 4.08 11.28
N ALA A 108 20.10 3.64 10.34
CA ALA A 108 21.14 4.46 9.74
C ALA A 108 20.76 4.87 8.32
N VAL A 109 20.94 6.15 7.98
CA VAL A 109 20.75 6.69 6.62
C VAL A 109 22.08 7.25 6.13
N ASN A 110 22.62 6.69 5.05
CA ASN A 110 23.94 7.04 4.52
C ASN A 110 25.05 7.07 5.59
N GLY A 111 24.96 6.16 6.57
CA GLY A 111 25.90 6.05 7.68
C GLY A 111 25.63 6.99 8.87
N HIS A 112 24.68 7.91 8.78
CA HIS A 112 24.22 8.70 9.92
C HIS A 112 23.24 7.88 10.76
N GLU A 113 23.58 7.66 12.04
CA GLU A 113 22.87 6.77 12.93
C GLU A 113 21.80 7.50 13.75
N MET A 114 20.61 6.91 13.82
CA MET A 114 19.59 7.22 14.84
C MET A 114 19.42 6.00 15.74
N VAL A 115 19.64 6.18 17.04
CA VAL A 115 19.53 5.12 18.05
C VAL A 115 18.16 5.17 18.70
N PHE A 116 17.53 3.99 18.83
CA PHE A 116 16.22 3.81 19.42
C PHE A 116 16.25 2.69 20.45
N HIS A 117 15.46 2.85 21.51
CA HIS A 117 15.23 1.79 22.47
C HIS A 117 14.14 0.83 21.95
N THR A 118 14.26 -0.47 22.18
CA THR A 118 13.24 -1.47 21.76
C THR A 118 11.89 -1.25 22.44
N GLY A 119 11.90 -0.65 23.63
CA GLY A 119 10.71 -0.20 24.36
C GLY A 119 10.14 1.16 23.93
N ASP A 120 10.66 1.79 22.88
CA ASP A 120 10.17 3.08 22.39
C ASP A 120 8.74 2.96 21.83
N ALA A 121 7.83 3.77 22.38
CA ALA A 121 6.40 3.70 22.08
C ALA A 121 6.02 4.06 20.64
N ARG A 122 6.96 4.63 19.85
CA ARG A 122 6.75 4.86 18.41
C ARG A 122 6.70 3.58 17.61
N PHE A 123 7.35 2.52 18.09
CA PHE A 123 7.44 1.26 17.38
C PHE A 123 6.41 0.26 17.92
N PRO A 124 5.67 -0.45 17.05
CA PRO A 124 4.78 -1.51 17.49
C PRO A 124 5.62 -2.64 18.10
N SER A 125 5.28 -2.99 19.33
CA SER A 125 6.08 -3.91 20.12
C SER A 125 5.19 -4.96 20.79
N MET A 126 5.66 -6.20 20.84
CA MET A 126 5.12 -7.26 21.68
C MET A 126 5.96 -7.40 22.95
N GLY A 127 5.37 -7.01 24.06
CA GLY A 127 5.78 -7.39 25.42
C GLY A 127 4.51 -7.62 26.26
N ILE A 128 4.53 -8.59 27.16
CA ILE A 128 3.49 -8.68 28.20
C ILE A 128 3.89 -7.64 29.27
N PRO A 129 3.05 -6.66 29.64
CA PRO A 129 3.28 -5.83 30.82
C PRO A 129 3.43 -6.78 32.00
N ALA A 130 4.42 -6.51 32.86
CA ALA A 130 4.79 -7.34 34.00
C ALA A 130 3.64 -7.73 34.98
N ASN A 131 2.40 -7.24 34.76
CA ASN A 131 1.25 -7.37 35.67
C ASN A 131 0.03 -8.12 35.09
N LEU A 132 0.16 -8.92 34.01
CA LEU A 132 -0.94 -9.74 33.49
C LEU A 132 -0.79 -11.24 33.87
N PRO A 133 -1.88 -11.96 34.19
CA PRO A 133 -1.84 -13.37 34.56
C PRO A 133 -1.22 -14.25 33.47
N SER A 134 -0.48 -15.28 33.93
CA SER A 134 0.35 -16.20 33.12
C SER A 134 -0.39 -17.09 32.12
N ASP A 135 -1.71 -17.04 32.15
CA ASP A 135 -2.70 -17.88 31.48
C ASP A 135 -3.52 -17.10 30.43
N ALA A 136 -3.23 -15.82 30.21
CA ALA A 136 -3.62 -15.16 28.97
C ALA A 136 -2.82 -15.76 27.81
N ASP A 137 -3.51 -16.42 26.87
CA ASP A 137 -2.94 -16.91 25.62
C ASP A 137 -1.96 -15.88 25.05
N SER A 138 -0.68 -16.19 25.19
CA SER A 138 0.40 -15.23 25.21
C SER A 138 0.82 -14.87 23.80
N ILE A 139 -0.04 -14.16 23.06
CA ILE A 139 0.36 -13.36 21.91
C ILE A 139 -0.58 -12.14 21.72
N GLY A 140 -0.26 -11.03 22.38
CA GLY A 140 -0.64 -9.69 21.90
C GLY A 140 -1.82 -8.97 22.56
N ILE A 141 -2.07 -9.13 23.86
CA ILE A 141 -3.04 -8.27 24.55
C ILE A 141 -2.39 -7.59 25.75
N ALA A 142 -1.81 -6.43 25.47
CA ALA A 142 -1.67 -5.41 26.46
C ALA A 142 -1.66 -4.04 25.79
N ARG A 143 -2.42 -3.10 26.35
CA ARG A 143 -2.73 -1.77 25.80
C ARG A 143 -3.85 -1.72 24.76
N GLY A 144 -4.84 -2.60 24.85
CA GLY A 144 -6.05 -2.52 24.01
C GLY A 144 -5.80 -2.72 22.52
N GLN A 145 -4.63 -3.25 22.17
CA GLN A 145 -4.26 -3.59 20.81
C GLN A 145 -4.88 -4.94 20.46
N THR A 146 -5.72 -4.96 19.41
CA THR A 146 -6.19 -6.21 18.80
C THR A 146 -5.00 -6.95 18.17
N GLU A 147 -5.13 -8.26 17.90
CA GLU A 147 -4.13 -9.12 17.24
C GLU A 147 -3.47 -8.51 15.97
N LYS A 148 -4.08 -7.47 15.40
CA LYS A 148 -3.64 -6.72 14.23
C LYS A 148 -2.43 -5.79 14.40
N GLN A 149 -1.91 -5.53 15.61
CA GLN A 149 -0.83 -4.53 15.80
C GLN A 149 0.52 -5.13 16.23
N ARG A 150 0.90 -6.28 15.67
CA ARG A 150 2.22 -6.89 15.94
C ARG A 150 3.34 -6.27 15.11
N HIS A 151 2.99 -5.68 13.97
CA HIS A 151 3.85 -4.94 13.04
C HIS A 151 2.99 -3.87 12.41
N ASP A 152 3.57 -2.71 12.14
CA ASP A 152 2.88 -1.61 11.47
C ASP A 152 3.90 -0.70 10.79
N TRP A 153 3.38 0.22 9.96
CA TRP A 153 4.16 1.29 9.38
C TRP A 153 4.48 2.37 10.42
N VAL A 154 5.76 2.69 10.55
CA VAL A 154 6.27 3.78 11.39
C VAL A 154 7.00 4.76 10.50
N ASP A 155 6.71 6.05 10.66
CA ASP A 155 7.42 7.14 10.01
C ASP A 155 8.57 7.63 10.93
N VAL A 156 9.80 7.57 10.45
CA VAL A 156 11.00 8.02 11.16
C VAL A 156 11.59 9.22 10.42
N GLU A 157 11.38 10.42 10.95
CA GLU A 157 11.93 11.65 10.40
C GLU A 157 13.46 11.70 10.54
N PHE A 158 14.15 12.21 9.53
CA PHE A 158 15.59 12.44 9.55
C PHE A 158 15.98 13.69 8.73
N PRO A 159 17.16 14.30 8.97
CA PRO A 159 17.60 15.48 8.23
C PRO A 159 17.71 15.23 6.73
N VAL A 160 17.19 16.14 5.90
CA VAL A 160 17.24 16.03 4.43
C VAL A 160 18.68 16.01 3.94
N GLU A 161 19.59 16.66 4.66
CA GLU A 161 21.01 16.77 4.38
C GLU A 161 21.74 15.41 4.47
N TRP A 162 21.12 14.39 5.08
CA TRP A 162 21.67 13.04 5.09
C TRP A 162 21.48 12.31 3.75
N ILE A 163 20.64 12.85 2.85
CA ILE A 163 20.42 12.30 1.52
C ILE A 163 21.52 12.83 0.58
N GLN A 164 22.23 11.91 -0.07
CA GLN A 164 23.26 12.20 -1.08
C GLN A 164 22.68 11.93 -2.48
N ASP A 165 23.25 12.54 -3.51
CA ASP A 165 22.79 12.34 -4.89
C ASP A 165 22.97 10.87 -5.37
N GLY A 166 22.06 10.44 -6.25
CA GLY A 166 22.10 9.13 -6.91
C GLY A 166 21.52 7.98 -6.06
N GLN A 167 22.14 7.65 -4.93
CA GLN A 167 21.68 6.55 -4.07
C GLN A 167 21.61 6.94 -2.60
N MET A 168 20.57 6.43 -1.92
CA MET A 168 20.46 6.48 -0.46
C MET A 168 20.47 5.07 0.11
N VAL A 169 21.36 4.81 1.06
CA VAL A 169 21.47 3.52 1.74
C VAL A 169 20.84 3.64 3.12
N VAL A 170 19.90 2.74 3.42
CA VAL A 170 19.30 2.59 4.74
C VAL A 170 19.72 1.27 5.33
N GLU A 171 20.13 1.27 6.59
CA GLU A 171 20.47 0.05 7.32
C GLU A 171 19.81 0.01 8.68
N ILE A 172 19.39 -1.19 9.11
CA ILE A 172 18.79 -1.40 10.43
C ILE A 172 19.48 -2.58 11.12
N TYR A 173 19.93 -2.39 12.36
CA TYR A 173 20.68 -3.36 13.17
C TYR A 173 20.49 -3.10 14.66
N LYS A 174 20.79 -4.11 15.48
CA LYS A 174 20.84 -3.98 16.93
C LYS A 174 22.22 -3.54 17.40
N LEU A 175 22.28 -2.80 18.50
CA LEU A 175 23.51 -2.62 19.26
C LEU A 175 23.83 -3.89 20.07
N ARG A 176 25.07 -4.01 20.55
CA ARG A 176 25.46 -5.16 21.38
C ARG A 176 24.82 -5.01 22.77
N ALA A 177 24.10 -6.04 23.20
CA ALA A 177 23.49 -6.15 24.53
C ALA A 177 23.77 -7.53 25.15
N ASP A 178 23.64 -7.61 26.47
CA ASP A 178 23.70 -8.85 27.25
C ASP A 178 22.66 -8.81 28.38
N PRO A 179 21.60 -9.65 28.34
CA PRO A 179 21.28 -10.58 27.26
C PRO A 179 20.86 -9.85 25.96
N SER A 180 20.99 -10.54 24.82
CA SER A 180 20.43 -10.11 23.53
C SER A 180 19.22 -10.98 23.19
N ASP A 181 18.04 -10.61 23.68
CA ASP A 181 16.77 -11.34 23.60
C ASP A 181 15.58 -10.55 23.04
N ASP A 182 15.75 -9.29 22.65
CA ASP A 182 14.78 -8.56 21.83
C ASP A 182 14.98 -8.87 20.34
N PHE A 183 13.90 -9.06 19.60
CA PHE A 183 13.93 -9.19 18.15
C PHE A 183 13.40 -7.91 17.52
N VAL A 184 14.20 -7.31 16.63
CA VAL A 184 13.73 -6.27 15.70
C VAL A 184 13.38 -6.96 14.38
N MET A 185 12.15 -6.79 13.92
CA MET A 185 11.58 -7.50 12.80
C MET A 185 11.15 -6.53 11.70
N ILE A 186 11.67 -6.72 10.50
CA ILE A 186 11.42 -5.82 9.36
C ILE A 186 10.52 -6.51 8.34
N GLY A 187 9.46 -5.81 7.93
CA GLY A 187 8.51 -6.25 6.92
C GLY A 187 9.15 -6.53 5.57
N TRP A 188 8.74 -7.61 4.93
CA TRP A 188 9.23 -8.06 3.63
C TRP A 188 8.06 -8.35 2.69
N ASP A 189 8.04 -7.68 1.54
CA ASP A 189 7.02 -7.86 0.51
C ASP A 189 7.48 -8.90 -0.51
N ILE A 190 6.93 -10.11 -0.42
CA ILE A 190 7.24 -11.22 -1.33
C ILE A 190 6.58 -11.10 -2.72
N SER A 191 5.73 -10.09 -2.95
CA SER A 191 4.97 -9.94 -4.20
C SER A 191 5.77 -9.29 -5.33
N VAL A 192 7.01 -8.85 -5.05
CA VAL A 192 7.89 -8.16 -6.01
C VAL A 192 9.22 -8.89 -6.17
N PRO A 193 9.91 -8.76 -7.32
CA PRO A 193 11.28 -9.26 -7.48
C PRO A 193 12.26 -8.51 -6.59
N ASN A 194 13.28 -9.20 -6.08
CA ASN A 194 14.33 -8.58 -5.29
C ASN A 194 15.43 -7.99 -6.19
N GLY A 195 15.99 -6.86 -5.79
CA GLY A 195 17.28 -6.37 -6.26
C GLY A 195 17.88 -5.22 -5.46
N LYS A 196 17.19 -4.72 -4.42
CA LYS A 196 17.60 -3.55 -3.65
C LYS A 196 17.63 -3.78 -2.14
N SER A 197 17.34 -5.01 -1.70
CA SER A 197 17.28 -5.37 -0.29
C SER A 197 18.24 -6.52 0.06
N PHE A 198 19.02 -6.31 1.11
CA PHE A 198 20.11 -7.18 1.52
C PHE A 198 20.06 -7.48 3.01
N TYR A 199 20.63 -8.60 3.42
CA TYR A 199 20.84 -8.94 4.81
C TYR A 199 22.25 -9.45 5.06
N THR A 200 22.66 -9.41 6.31
CA THR A 200 23.89 -10.02 6.81
C THR A 200 23.63 -10.56 8.21
N VAL A 201 24.36 -11.62 8.58
CA VAL A 201 24.35 -12.23 9.94
C VAL A 201 25.75 -12.38 10.51
N ASN A 202 26.75 -11.81 9.84
CA ASN A 202 28.16 -12.00 10.16
C ASN A 202 28.92 -10.67 10.31
N ASN A 203 28.27 -9.66 10.91
CA ASN A 203 28.82 -8.32 11.12
C ASN A 203 29.27 -7.66 9.79
N CYS A 204 28.39 -7.69 8.78
CA CYS A 204 28.62 -7.03 7.49
C CYS A 204 29.81 -7.57 6.68
N ARG A 205 30.38 -8.74 7.03
CA ARG A 205 31.45 -9.38 6.25
C ARG A 205 30.97 -9.81 4.87
N THR A 206 29.74 -10.30 4.79
CA THR A 206 29.07 -10.62 3.53
C THR A 206 27.65 -10.08 3.54
N TRP A 207 27.22 -9.59 2.38
CA TRP A 207 25.85 -9.18 2.12
C TRP A 207 25.20 -10.16 1.14
N THR A 208 24.00 -10.60 1.48
CA THR A 208 23.22 -11.51 0.65
C THR A 208 21.92 -10.80 0.27
N LEU A 209 21.55 -10.88 -1.00
CA LEU A 209 20.23 -10.43 -1.46
C LEU A 209 19.15 -11.23 -0.73
N GLY A 210 18.09 -10.56 -0.26
CA GLY A 210 16.94 -11.23 0.35
C GLY A 210 16.73 -10.86 1.80
N ASN A 211 16.00 -11.74 2.48
CA ASN A 211 15.85 -11.70 3.93
C ASN A 211 16.55 -12.91 4.56
N GLY A 212 16.82 -12.86 5.87
CA GLY A 212 17.54 -13.95 6.54
C GLY A 212 16.85 -15.32 6.46
N ALA A 213 15.53 -15.37 6.25
CA ALA A 213 14.76 -16.60 6.11
C ALA A 213 14.69 -17.13 4.67
N GLN A 214 14.90 -16.26 3.68
CA GLN A 214 14.85 -16.53 2.25
C GLN A 214 16.06 -15.87 1.57
N PRO A 215 17.26 -16.46 1.74
CA PRO A 215 18.46 -16.03 1.01
C PRO A 215 18.20 -16.10 -0.49
N GLU A 216 18.53 -15.03 -1.22
CA GLU A 216 18.27 -14.88 -2.66
C GLU A 216 16.78 -14.99 -3.03
N GLY A 217 15.89 -14.85 -2.04
CA GLY A 217 14.45 -14.91 -2.22
C GLY A 217 13.87 -13.67 -2.90
N MET A 218 12.69 -13.84 -3.48
CA MET A 218 11.90 -12.74 -4.01
C MET A 218 11.42 -11.82 -2.89
N GLY A 219 11.43 -10.52 -3.18
CA GLY A 219 10.82 -9.48 -2.39
C GLY A 219 11.71 -8.29 -2.11
N GLU A 220 11.14 -7.29 -1.45
CA GLU A 220 11.83 -6.09 -1.02
C GLU A 220 11.42 -5.76 0.42
N TYR A 221 12.31 -5.13 1.18
CA TYR A 221 11.91 -4.58 2.47
C TYR A 221 10.81 -3.54 2.28
N LEU A 222 9.79 -3.61 3.13
CA LEU A 222 8.73 -2.62 3.25
C LEU A 222 9.28 -1.35 3.90
N MET A 223 10.07 -0.60 3.12
CA MET A 223 10.61 0.71 3.48
C MET A 223 10.42 1.66 2.31
N ARG A 224 10.00 2.90 2.61
CA ARG A 224 9.71 3.93 1.62
C ARG A 224 10.34 5.25 2.07
N LEU A 225 10.91 5.99 1.12
CA LEU A 225 11.42 7.32 1.36
C LEU A 225 10.31 8.32 1.10
N THR A 226 10.04 9.19 2.07
CA THR A 226 9.06 10.28 1.95
C THR A 226 9.80 11.62 2.03
N LEU A 227 9.51 12.50 1.08
CA LEU A 227 10.04 13.87 1.00
C LEU A 227 8.87 14.85 1.01
N SER A 228 8.96 15.93 1.79
CA SER A 228 7.95 16.98 1.83
C SER A 228 8.53 18.37 1.65
N GLU A 229 7.83 19.21 0.88
CA GLU A 229 8.12 20.63 0.69
C GLU A 229 7.64 21.50 1.88
N ASN A 230 6.89 20.91 2.81
CA ASN A 230 6.26 21.59 3.95
C ASN A 230 6.99 21.29 5.27
N ALA A 231 7.62 22.31 5.87
CA ALA A 231 8.36 22.17 7.12
C ALA A 231 7.47 22.03 8.38
N GLY A 232 6.18 22.37 8.31
CA GLY A 232 5.26 22.36 9.47
C GLY A 232 4.38 21.11 9.57
N GLU A 233 4.40 20.24 8.57
CA GLU A 233 3.46 19.12 8.47
C GLU A 233 4.03 17.88 9.19
N LYS A 234 3.18 17.16 9.95
CA LYS A 234 3.54 15.83 10.45
C LYS A 234 3.47 14.87 9.27
N LEU A 235 4.57 14.19 8.98
CA LEU A 235 4.59 13.09 8.02
C LEU A 235 3.94 11.87 8.69
N ASP A 236 2.62 11.89 8.75
CA ASP A 236 1.78 10.75 9.12
C ASP A 236 1.19 10.20 7.83
N LEU A 237 1.80 9.13 7.32
CA LEU A 237 1.37 8.41 6.12
C LEU A 237 0.78 7.03 6.47
N SER A 238 0.74 6.66 7.76
CA SER A 238 0.08 5.44 8.25
C SER A 238 -1.44 5.56 8.25
N SER A 239 -1.95 6.79 8.22
CA SER A 239 -3.37 7.07 8.01
C SER A 239 -3.68 7.00 6.50
N PRO A 240 -4.72 6.25 6.05
CA PRO A 240 -5.19 6.36 4.67
C PRO A 240 -5.44 7.84 4.35
N PRO A 241 -5.16 8.31 3.12
CA PRO A 241 -5.39 9.71 2.77
C PRO A 241 -6.80 10.09 3.21
N GLN A 242 -6.91 11.07 4.11
CA GLN A 242 -8.22 11.55 4.52
C GLN A 242 -8.94 11.97 3.24
N ILE A 243 -9.97 11.20 2.88
CA ILE A 243 -10.89 11.59 1.83
C ILE A 243 -11.46 12.91 2.31
N ASP A 244 -11.20 13.98 1.57
CA ASP A 244 -11.88 15.24 1.79
C ASP A 244 -13.36 14.98 1.57
N MET A 245 -14.09 14.82 2.66
CA MET A 245 -15.54 14.64 2.66
C MET A 245 -16.26 15.97 2.39
N ASN A 246 -15.53 17.09 2.32
CA ASN A 246 -16.05 18.41 2.02
C ASN A 246 -15.19 19.12 0.95
N PRO A 247 -15.02 18.51 -0.24
CA PRO A 247 -14.26 19.16 -1.29
C PRO A 247 -14.93 20.47 -1.64
N THR A 248 -14.14 21.53 -1.79
CA THR A 248 -14.65 22.79 -2.35
C THR A 248 -14.98 22.54 -3.82
N ILE A 249 -16.22 22.13 -4.08
CA ILE A 249 -16.74 21.92 -5.44
C ILE A 249 -16.94 23.30 -6.06
N LYS A 250 -16.11 23.65 -7.05
CA LYS A 250 -16.35 24.86 -7.84
C LYS A 250 -17.76 24.76 -8.46
N PRO A 251 -18.57 25.82 -8.42
CA PRO A 251 -19.87 25.79 -9.07
C PRO A 251 -19.68 25.40 -10.55
N PRO A 252 -20.55 24.54 -11.10
CA PRO A 252 -20.44 24.11 -12.48
C PRO A 252 -20.42 25.35 -13.37
N ARG A 253 -19.48 25.39 -14.34
CA ARG A 253 -19.34 26.54 -15.26
C ARG A 253 -20.53 26.70 -16.21
N GLY A 254 -21.47 25.75 -16.23
CA GLY A 254 -22.68 25.78 -17.06
C GLY A 254 -23.93 26.13 -16.25
N GLN A 255 -24.86 26.86 -16.88
CA GLN A 255 -26.23 26.96 -16.39
C GLN A 255 -26.93 25.63 -16.62
N ARG A 256 -27.63 25.12 -15.59
CA ARG A 256 -28.50 23.96 -15.76
C ARG A 256 -29.61 24.35 -16.74
N SER A 257 -29.63 23.78 -17.94
CA SER A 257 -30.75 23.96 -18.84
C SER A 257 -31.99 23.35 -18.17
N GLN A 258 -33.01 24.17 -17.96
CA GLN A 258 -34.33 23.63 -17.66
C GLN A 258 -34.87 23.00 -18.94
N ALA A 259 -34.66 21.69 -19.12
CA ALA A 259 -35.41 20.96 -20.13
C ALA A 259 -36.90 21.00 -19.72
N VAL A 260 -37.75 21.47 -20.63
CA VAL A 260 -39.20 21.52 -20.46
C VAL A 260 -39.70 20.09 -20.30
N GLN A 261 -40.41 19.81 -19.19
CA GLN A 261 -41.10 18.53 -19.06
C GLN A 261 -42.18 18.47 -20.13
N GLU A 262 -42.09 17.48 -21.01
CA GLU A 262 -43.03 17.30 -22.11
C GLU A 262 -43.81 16.00 -21.92
N CYS A 263 -45.13 16.12 -21.94
CA CYS A 263 -46.04 15.02 -22.14
C CYS A 263 -46.94 15.40 -23.32
N ARG A 264 -46.72 14.80 -24.48
CA ARG A 264 -47.52 15.05 -25.69
C ARG A 264 -48.19 13.77 -26.13
N LEU A 265 -49.51 13.82 -26.29
CA LEU A 265 -50.32 12.71 -26.77
C LEU A 265 -50.96 13.10 -28.10
N THR A 266 -50.81 12.25 -29.12
CA THR A 266 -51.54 12.31 -30.39
C THR A 266 -52.36 11.04 -30.55
N GLU A 267 -53.15 10.93 -31.62
CA GLU A 267 -53.95 9.73 -31.89
C GLU A 267 -53.12 8.46 -32.11
N ASP A 268 -51.86 8.61 -32.52
CA ASP A 268 -50.96 7.53 -32.91
C ASP A 268 -49.72 7.42 -32.01
N LYS A 269 -49.38 8.45 -31.23
CA LYS A 269 -48.12 8.52 -30.48
C LYS A 269 -48.26 9.15 -29.10
N ALA A 270 -47.39 8.72 -28.19
CA ALA A 270 -47.15 9.42 -26.93
C ALA A 270 -45.67 9.75 -26.80
N VAL A 271 -45.35 10.99 -26.43
CA VAL A 271 -43.99 11.47 -26.17
C VAL A 271 -43.92 11.89 -24.71
N PHE A 272 -42.95 11.33 -23.99
CA PHE A 272 -42.61 11.71 -22.63
C PHE A 272 -41.15 12.15 -22.61
N ALA A 273 -40.88 13.37 -22.19
CA ALA A 273 -39.52 13.88 -22.06
C ALA A 273 -39.36 14.66 -20.75
N ASN A 274 -38.22 14.44 -20.09
CA ASN A 274 -37.77 15.24 -18.96
C ASN A 274 -36.24 15.37 -19.01
N GLN A 275 -35.62 15.81 -17.92
CA GLN A 275 -34.16 15.97 -17.84
C GLN A 275 -33.38 14.65 -17.84
N ALA A 276 -34.04 13.53 -17.54
CA ALA A 276 -33.38 12.22 -17.40
C ALA A 276 -33.58 11.34 -18.64
N LEU A 277 -34.70 11.48 -19.36
CA LEU A 277 -35.01 10.64 -20.50
C LEU A 277 -35.97 11.29 -21.49
N ARG A 278 -35.98 10.74 -22.70
CA ARG A 278 -37.04 10.91 -23.70
C ARG A 278 -37.50 9.55 -24.20
N ALA A 279 -38.79 9.27 -24.05
CA ALA A 279 -39.46 8.07 -24.51
C ALA A 279 -40.54 8.42 -25.55
N VAL A 280 -40.61 7.66 -26.64
CA VAL A 280 -41.69 7.76 -27.64
C VAL A 280 -42.35 6.41 -27.81
N PHE A 281 -43.67 6.41 -27.72
CA PHE A 281 -44.52 5.25 -27.90
C PHE A 281 -45.36 5.41 -29.17
N ALA A 282 -45.51 4.33 -29.93
CA ALA A 282 -46.61 4.18 -30.88
C ALA A 282 -47.79 3.54 -30.15
N LEU A 283 -49.00 4.07 -30.36
CA LEU A 283 -50.22 3.64 -29.68
C LEU A 283 -51.05 2.64 -30.52
N LYS A 284 -50.82 2.60 -31.84
CA LYS A 284 -51.51 1.74 -32.80
C LYS A 284 -50.50 0.97 -33.66
N PRO A 285 -50.81 -0.28 -34.09
CA PRO A 285 -51.99 -1.08 -33.71
C PRO A 285 -51.93 -1.62 -32.27
N HIS A 286 -50.76 -1.55 -31.63
CA HIS A 286 -50.54 -1.92 -30.23
C HIS A 286 -49.49 -1.00 -29.62
N LEU A 287 -49.57 -0.82 -28.29
CA LEU A 287 -48.61 -0.02 -27.54
C LEU A 287 -47.19 -0.59 -27.72
N SER A 288 -46.29 0.21 -28.26
CA SER A 288 -44.88 -0.16 -28.47
C SER A 288 -43.96 1.01 -28.19
N LEU A 289 -42.83 0.76 -27.52
CA LEU A 289 -41.78 1.74 -27.31
C LEU A 289 -40.90 1.76 -28.56
N ILE A 290 -40.87 2.91 -29.25
CA ILE A 290 -40.18 3.06 -30.55
C ILE A 290 -38.90 3.92 -30.47
N SER A 291 -38.71 4.65 -29.36
CA SER A 291 -37.51 5.45 -29.10
C SER A 291 -37.34 5.63 -27.60
N PHE A 292 -36.12 5.46 -27.11
CA PHE A 292 -35.78 5.72 -25.71
C PHE A 292 -34.36 6.25 -25.60
N ILE A 293 -34.22 7.49 -25.13
CA ILE A 293 -32.94 8.20 -24.99
C ILE A 293 -32.79 8.62 -23.52
N PRO A 294 -31.98 7.92 -22.71
CA PRO A 294 -31.54 8.39 -21.41
C PRO A 294 -30.49 9.50 -21.55
N ALA A 295 -30.52 10.45 -20.63
CA ALA A 295 -29.62 11.60 -20.63
C ALA A 295 -28.16 11.22 -20.36
N GLU A 296 -27.88 10.13 -19.62
CA GLU A 296 -26.50 9.76 -19.29
C GLU A 296 -25.72 9.14 -20.45
N ILE A 297 -26.43 8.61 -21.46
CA ILE A 297 -25.80 7.88 -22.56
C ILE A 297 -25.98 8.55 -23.92
N ASP A 298 -26.87 9.55 -24.02
CA ASP A 298 -27.07 10.44 -25.19
C ASP A 298 -27.19 9.71 -26.54
N PHE A 299 -27.83 8.52 -26.55
CA PHE A 299 -28.23 7.82 -27.77
C PHE A 299 -29.53 7.03 -27.59
N ASP A 300 -30.22 6.74 -28.71
CA ASP A 300 -31.49 6.00 -28.70
C ASP A 300 -31.26 4.48 -28.57
N VAL A 301 -31.54 3.96 -27.38
CA VAL A 301 -31.30 2.56 -27.00
C VAL A 301 -32.14 1.59 -27.84
N VAL A 302 -33.38 1.98 -28.14
CA VAL A 302 -34.33 1.15 -28.89
C VAL A 302 -33.91 1.03 -30.35
N LYS A 303 -33.45 2.14 -30.94
CA LYS A 303 -32.95 2.14 -32.32
C LYS A 303 -31.59 1.47 -32.48
N LYS A 304 -30.71 1.58 -31.49
CA LYS A 304 -29.37 0.98 -31.55
C LYS A 304 -29.41 -0.54 -31.50
N ASN A 305 -30.37 -1.12 -30.76
CA ASN A 305 -30.49 -2.57 -30.58
C ASN A 305 -31.94 -3.04 -30.79
N PRO A 306 -32.47 -2.98 -32.03
CA PRO A 306 -33.82 -3.42 -32.32
C PRO A 306 -33.94 -4.93 -32.04
N GLY A 307 -34.82 -5.30 -31.11
CA GLY A 307 -35.07 -6.70 -30.71
C GLY A 307 -34.61 -7.08 -29.30
N LEU A 308 -33.66 -6.34 -28.73
CA LEU A 308 -33.19 -6.56 -27.34
C LEU A 308 -33.98 -5.77 -26.29
N SER A 309 -34.81 -4.82 -26.73
CA SER A 309 -35.71 -4.07 -25.86
C SER A 309 -37.13 -4.64 -25.95
N LYS A 310 -37.72 -5.01 -24.81
CA LYS A 310 -39.11 -5.51 -24.70
C LYS A 310 -39.87 -4.71 -23.66
N LEU A 311 -41.12 -4.36 -23.95
CA LEU A 311 -42.05 -3.88 -22.93
C LEU A 311 -42.70 -5.09 -22.26
N PHE A 312 -42.76 -5.09 -20.94
CA PHE A 312 -43.48 -6.08 -20.15
C PHE A 312 -44.47 -5.36 -19.23
N ARG A 313 -45.60 -6.02 -18.98
CA ARG A 313 -46.59 -5.55 -18.01
C ARG A 313 -46.32 -6.19 -16.67
N VAL A 314 -46.42 -5.42 -15.59
CA VAL A 314 -46.19 -5.91 -14.23
C VAL A 314 -47.52 -6.02 -13.50
N LYS A 315 -47.83 -7.18 -12.93
CA LYS A 315 -49.04 -7.39 -12.12
C LYS A 315 -48.71 -7.32 -10.64
N ILE A 316 -49.27 -6.34 -9.92
CA ILE A 316 -49.09 -6.18 -8.47
C ILE A 316 -50.46 -6.10 -7.80
N GLY A 317 -50.72 -6.98 -6.83
CA GLY A 317 -51.98 -6.99 -6.07
C GLY A 317 -53.24 -7.10 -6.94
N GLY A 318 -53.17 -7.82 -8.05
CA GLY A 318 -54.30 -7.98 -8.99
C GLY A 318 -54.39 -6.91 -10.09
N LYS A 319 -53.71 -5.77 -9.94
CA LYS A 319 -53.68 -4.69 -10.93
C LYS A 319 -52.51 -4.86 -11.91
N ILE A 320 -52.72 -4.53 -13.18
CA ILE A 320 -51.71 -4.64 -14.23
C ILE A 320 -51.25 -3.23 -14.62
N PHE A 321 -49.95 -2.98 -14.49
CA PHE A 321 -49.23 -1.77 -14.89
C PHE A 321 -48.52 -2.02 -16.21
#